data_AF-A0A9E5K7T0-F1
#
_entry.id   AF-A0A9E5K7T0-F1
#
_cell.length_a   1.000
_cell.length_b   1.000
_cell.length_c   1.000
_cell.angle_alpha   90.00
_cell.angle_beta   90.00
_cell.angle_gamma   90.00
#
_symmetry.space_group_name_H-M   'P 1'
#
loop_
_entity.id
_entity.type
_entity.pdbx_description
1 polymer ?
#
loop_
_entity_poly.entity_id
_entity_poly.type
_entity_poly.pdbx_seq_one_letter_code
_entity_poly.pdbx_strand_id
1 'polypeptide(L)'
;MESQSNNLENTSIFSFLDIKKKVRDYPFSRFLVKYKRPYWKGFLWLLFVDLLNIVQPLLVKSAMDALVPRAMKTVVWSAIAYLLAMVLQSIGRYWWRVYLIGTANYVASDLRKEFYEQLQKIPLIRYYRFKTGDLMSRATNDIES
;
A
#
# COMPACT_ATOMS: atom_id res chain seq x y z
N MET A 1 47.04 -11.55 21.12
CA MET A 1 46.05 -11.98 20.11
C MET A 1 44.66 -11.37 20.35
N GLU A 2 44.37 -10.88 21.55
CA GLU A 2 43.07 -10.34 21.96
C GLU A 2 42.74 -8.93 21.40
N SER A 3 43.75 -8.11 21.07
CA SER A 3 43.52 -6.73 20.57
C SER A 3 43.08 -6.63 19.10
N GLN A 4 43.31 -7.65 18.27
CA GLN A 4 42.83 -7.68 16.88
C GLN A 4 41.38 -8.17 16.75
N SER A 5 40.93 -9.00 17.70
CA SER A 5 39.53 -9.45 17.80
C SER A 5 38.57 -8.28 18.09
N ASN A 6 38.93 -7.42 19.06
CA ASN A 6 38.12 -6.27 19.47
C ASN A 6 37.98 -5.21 18.35
N ASN A 7 38.99 -5.02 17.51
CA ASN A 7 38.93 -4.06 16.39
C ASN A 7 38.01 -4.51 15.24
N LEU A 8 37.91 -5.82 15.00
CA LEU A 8 37.01 -6.40 13.97
C LEU A 8 35.55 -6.40 14.44
N GLU A 9 35.29 -6.61 15.73
CA GLU A 9 33.94 -6.44 16.29
C GLU A 9 33.49 -4.98 16.24
N ASN A 10 34.34 -4.04 16.64
CA ASN A 10 33.97 -2.63 16.71
C ASN A 10 33.71 -2.02 15.31
N THR A 11 34.53 -2.33 14.31
CA THR A 11 34.28 -1.92 12.91
C THR A 11 33.03 -2.57 12.30
N SER A 12 32.69 -3.80 12.72
CA SER A 12 31.47 -4.47 12.27
C SER A 12 30.20 -3.85 12.85
N ILE A 13 30.23 -3.44 14.13
CA ILE A 13 29.11 -2.84 14.85
C ILE A 13 28.85 -1.41 14.36
N PHE A 14 29.89 -0.58 14.21
CA PHE A 14 29.76 0.79 13.70
C PHE A 14 29.15 0.82 12.29
N SER A 15 29.58 -0.09 11.42
CA SER A 15 29.02 -0.20 10.07
C SER A 15 27.57 -0.73 10.04
N PHE A 16 27.20 -1.65 10.93
CA PHE A 16 25.82 -2.13 11.05
C PHE A 16 24.88 -1.03 11.55
N LEU A 17 25.36 -0.23 12.52
CA LEU A 17 24.65 0.95 13.01
C LEU A 17 24.48 2.01 11.91
N ASP A 18 25.49 2.23 11.06
CA ASP A 18 25.40 3.13 9.91
C ASP A 18 24.40 2.66 8.87
N ILE A 19 24.33 1.35 8.58
CA ILE A 19 23.32 0.80 7.67
C ILE A 19 21.92 1.00 8.27
N LYS A 20 21.72 0.68 9.55
CA LYS A 20 20.42 0.82 10.21
C LYS A 20 19.98 2.30 10.32
N LYS A 21 20.94 3.21 10.51
CA LYS A 21 20.69 4.66 10.53
C LYS A 21 20.35 5.18 9.15
N LYS A 22 21.09 4.77 8.12
CA LYS A 22 20.83 5.12 6.73
C LYS A 22 19.50 4.58 6.22
N VAL A 23 19.10 3.37 6.63
CA VAL A 23 17.78 2.76 6.36
C VAL A 23 16.64 3.51 7.06
N ARG A 24 16.84 3.94 8.30
CA ARG A 24 15.86 4.74 9.08
C ARG A 24 15.70 6.17 8.56
N ASP A 25 16.77 6.75 8.03
CA ASP A 25 16.76 8.08 7.41
C ASP A 25 16.37 8.04 5.92
N TYR A 26 15.86 6.90 5.40
CA TYR A 26 15.26 6.89 4.05
C TYR A 26 14.07 7.85 4.03
N PRO A 27 14.07 8.85 3.14
CA PRO A 27 12.96 9.77 3.04
C PRO A 27 11.78 9.05 2.38
N PHE A 28 10.93 8.39 3.18
CA PHE A 28 9.60 7.93 2.75
C PHE A 28 8.83 9.07 2.06
N SER A 29 9.11 10.32 2.45
CA SER A 29 8.63 11.54 1.81
C SER A 29 8.96 11.64 0.32
N ARG A 30 10.08 11.07 -0.17
CA ARG A 30 10.45 11.11 -1.58
C ARG A 30 9.51 10.24 -2.43
N PHE A 31 9.12 9.07 -1.94
CA PHE A 31 8.13 8.20 -2.61
C PHE A 31 6.72 8.79 -2.54
N LEU A 32 6.33 9.36 -1.40
CA LEU A 32 5.05 10.05 -1.24
C LEU A 32 4.92 11.25 -2.20
N VAL A 33 5.99 12.03 -2.38
CA VAL A 33 5.99 13.19 -3.29
C VAL A 33 6.01 12.77 -4.77
N LYS A 34 6.72 11.68 -5.11
CA LYS A 34 6.77 11.12 -6.49
C LYS A 34 5.41 10.57 -6.92
N TYR A 35 4.67 9.92 -6.01
CA TYR A 35 3.39 9.27 -6.31
C TYR A 35 2.14 10.02 -5.78
N LYS A 36 2.27 11.30 -5.39
CA LYS A 36 1.16 12.09 -4.84
C LYS A 36 -0.09 12.16 -5.74
N ARG A 37 0.08 12.20 -7.06
CA ARG A 37 -1.02 12.31 -8.04
C ARG A 37 -1.89 11.05 -8.10
N PRO A 38 -1.33 9.83 -8.30
CA PRO A 38 -2.14 8.62 -8.28
C PRO A 38 -2.72 8.32 -6.90
N TYR A 39 -2.01 8.62 -5.79
CA TYR A 39 -2.58 8.51 -4.44
C TYR A 39 -3.80 9.42 -4.25
N TRP A 40 -3.72 10.68 -4.69
CA TRP A 40 -4.85 11.61 -4.60
C TRP A 40 -6.05 11.16 -5.44
N LYS A 41 -5.80 10.68 -6.67
CA LYS A 41 -6.86 10.11 -7.52
C LYS A 41 -7.50 8.88 -6.89
N GLY A 42 -6.69 7.97 -6.32
CA GLY A 42 -7.18 6.82 -5.57
C GLY A 42 -8.06 7.28 -4.41
N PHE A 43 -7.54 8.16 -3.55
CA PHE A 43 -8.27 8.71 -2.41
C PHE A 43 -9.61 9.36 -2.81
N LEU A 44 -9.65 10.13 -3.90
CA LEU A 44 -10.88 10.72 -4.39
C LEU A 44 -11.92 9.66 -4.81
N TRP A 45 -11.48 8.59 -5.49
CA TRP A 45 -12.33 7.45 -5.80
C TRP A 45 -12.82 6.70 -4.56
N LEU A 46 -12.05 6.70 -3.45
CA LEU A 46 -12.54 6.16 -2.18
C LEU A 46 -13.76 6.89 -1.71
N LEU A 47 -13.61 8.22 -1.60
CA LEU A 47 -14.61 9.06 -0.97
C LEU A 47 -15.89 8.91 -1.77
N PHE A 48 -15.77 8.92 -3.10
CA PHE A 48 -16.89 8.65 -3.97
C PHE A 48 -17.57 7.30 -3.72
N VAL A 49 -16.81 6.21 -3.59
CA VAL A 49 -17.34 4.87 -3.26
C VAL A 49 -18.00 4.84 -1.89
N ASP A 50 -17.41 5.53 -0.91
CA ASP A 50 -17.87 5.55 0.47
C ASP A 50 -19.20 6.32 0.59
N LEU A 51 -19.32 7.43 -0.13
CA LEU A 51 -20.59 8.16 -0.28
C LEU A 51 -21.69 7.27 -0.89
N LEU A 52 -21.37 6.50 -1.94
CA LEU A 52 -22.34 5.58 -2.56
C LEU A 52 -22.80 4.47 -1.61
N ASN A 53 -21.93 4.05 -0.69
CA ASN A 53 -22.23 3.05 0.33
C ASN A 53 -23.32 3.56 1.29
N ILE A 54 -23.34 4.86 1.60
CA ILE A 54 -24.37 5.50 2.44
C ILE A 54 -25.70 5.69 1.66
N VAL A 55 -25.65 5.89 0.35
CA VAL A 55 -26.86 6.06 -0.48
C VAL A 55 -27.66 4.76 -0.59
N GLN A 56 -26.99 3.60 -0.60
CA GLN A 56 -27.62 2.28 -0.69
C GLN A 56 -28.72 2.02 0.37
N PRO A 57 -28.46 2.14 1.68
CA PRO A 57 -29.49 1.93 2.70
C PRO A 57 -30.63 2.94 2.62
N LEU A 58 -30.38 4.17 2.15
CA LEU A 58 -31.43 5.18 1.97
C LEU A 58 -32.39 4.80 0.83
N LEU A 59 -31.87 4.25 -0.27
CA LEU A 59 -32.69 3.74 -1.37
C LEU A 59 -33.53 2.53 -0.94
N VAL A 60 -32.93 1.63 -0.15
CA VAL A 60 -33.66 0.49 0.44
C VAL A 60 -34.77 0.99 1.36
N LYS A 61 -34.49 1.98 2.22
CA LYS A 61 -35.49 2.60 3.09
C LYS A 61 -36.65 3.20 2.27
N SER A 62 -36.35 4.00 1.25
CA SER A 62 -37.36 4.59 0.34
C SER A 62 -38.22 3.52 -0.34
N ALA A 63 -37.60 2.41 -0.77
CA ALA A 63 -38.33 1.29 -1.34
C ALA A 63 -39.28 0.63 -0.31
N MET A 64 -38.82 0.44 0.94
CA MET A 64 -39.63 -0.13 2.02
C MET A 64 -40.79 0.80 2.41
N ASP A 65 -40.54 2.10 2.56
CA ASP A 65 -41.57 3.09 2.93
C ASP A 65 -42.65 3.22 1.85
N ALA A 66 -42.29 3.02 0.57
CA ALA A 66 -43.22 3.05 -0.57
C ALA A 66 -44.09 1.80 -0.71
N LEU A 67 -43.77 0.69 -0.03
CA LEU A 67 -44.58 -0.52 -0.04
C LEU A 67 -45.90 -0.33 0.72
N VAL A 68 -45.89 0.43 1.83
CA VAL A 68 -47.06 0.71 2.67
C VAL A 68 -48.18 1.44 1.91
N PRO A 69 -47.91 2.56 1.20
CA PRO A 69 -48.91 3.22 0.36
C PRO A 69 -49.17 2.50 -0.97
N ARG A 70 -48.60 1.30 -1.20
CA ARG A 70 -48.71 0.52 -2.45
C ARG A 70 -48.22 1.29 -3.69
N ALA A 71 -47.28 2.22 -3.51
CA ALA A 71 -46.74 3.07 -4.56
C ALA A 71 -45.69 2.32 -5.40
N MET A 72 -46.15 1.35 -6.21
CA MET A 72 -45.28 0.46 -7.00
C MET A 72 -44.29 1.19 -7.91
N LYS A 73 -44.65 2.37 -8.45
CA LYS A 73 -43.73 3.19 -9.24
C LYS A 73 -42.49 3.59 -8.43
N THR A 74 -42.65 4.08 -7.20
CA THR A 74 -41.55 4.50 -6.34
C THR A 74 -40.65 3.33 -5.96
N VAL A 75 -41.22 2.15 -5.74
CA VAL A 75 -40.47 0.91 -5.48
C VAL A 75 -39.59 0.54 -6.68
N VAL A 76 -40.15 0.52 -7.89
CA VAL A 76 -39.41 0.19 -9.12
C VAL A 76 -38.28 1.20 -9.38
N TRP A 77 -38.56 2.50 -9.26
CA TRP A 77 -37.53 3.54 -9.43
C TRP A 77 -36.42 3.44 -8.37
N SER A 78 -36.77 3.15 -7.11
CA SER A 78 -35.79 2.96 -6.03
C SER A 78 -34.91 1.73 -6.30
N ALA A 79 -35.48 0.63 -6.81
CA ALA A 79 -34.74 -0.58 -7.18
C ALA A 79 -33.80 -0.35 -8.36
N ILE A 80 -34.24 0.37 -9.40
CA ILE A 80 -33.38 0.73 -10.54
C ILE A 80 -32.24 1.64 -10.09
N ALA A 81 -32.54 2.65 -9.27
CA ALA A 81 -31.51 3.54 -8.70
C ALA A 81 -30.50 2.76 -7.85
N TYR A 82 -30.96 1.77 -7.09
CA TYR A 82 -30.10 0.91 -6.29
C TYR A 82 -29.16 0.07 -7.16
N LEU A 83 -29.68 -0.59 -8.20
CA LEU A 83 -28.85 -1.34 -9.16
C LEU A 83 -27.80 -0.44 -9.83
N LEU A 84 -28.19 0.77 -10.24
CA LEU A 84 -27.27 1.74 -10.83
C LEU A 84 -26.17 2.14 -9.82
N ALA A 85 -26.54 2.40 -8.56
CA ALA A 85 -25.58 2.71 -7.51
C ALA A 85 -24.60 1.56 -7.25
N MET A 86 -25.04 0.30 -7.29
CA MET A 86 -24.15 -0.86 -7.17
C MET A 86 -23.16 -0.96 -8.33
N VAL A 87 -23.60 -0.76 -9.57
CA VAL A 87 -22.72 -0.78 -10.74
C VAL A 87 -21.68 0.33 -10.63
N LEU A 88 -22.10 1.54 -10.29
CA LEU A 88 -21.21 2.69 -10.14
C LEU A 88 -20.21 2.50 -9.00
N GLN A 89 -20.66 1.92 -7.87
CA GLN A 89 -19.78 1.54 -6.76
C GLN A 89 -18.74 0.51 -7.21
N SER A 90 -19.12 -0.49 -8.00
CA SER A 90 -18.20 -1.51 -8.49
C SER A 90 -17.08 -0.89 -9.35
N ILE A 91 -17.46 0.01 -10.25
CA ILE A 91 -16.51 0.77 -11.08
C ILE A 91 -15.58 1.62 -10.18
N GLY A 92 -16.14 2.35 -9.21
CA GLY A 92 -15.34 3.16 -8.29
C GLY A 92 -14.35 2.32 -7.48
N ARG A 93 -14.78 1.14 -6.99
CA ARG A 93 -13.93 0.19 -6.26
C ARG A 93 -12.79 -0.34 -7.12
N TYR A 94 -13.06 -0.60 -8.40
CA TYR A 94 -12.03 -1.00 -9.35
C TYR A 94 -10.97 0.10 -9.49
N TRP A 95 -11.37 1.35 -9.71
CA TRP A 95 -10.42 2.45 -9.88
C TRP A 95 -9.62 2.75 -8.61
N TRP A 96 -10.26 2.81 -7.44
CA TRP A 96 -9.56 2.92 -6.16
C TRP A 96 -8.48 1.84 -6.03
N ARG A 97 -8.83 0.59 -6.36
CA ARG A 97 -7.90 -0.55 -6.24
C ARG A 97 -6.72 -0.40 -7.18
N VAL A 98 -6.96 -0.05 -8.45
CA VAL A 98 -5.91 0.17 -9.44
C VAL A 98 -4.98 1.30 -9.00
N TYR A 99 -5.53 2.43 -8.54
CA TYR A 99 -4.71 3.57 -8.16
C TYR A 99 -3.94 3.35 -6.88
N LEU A 100 -4.51 2.72 -5.85
CA LEU A 100 -3.80 2.54 -4.59
C LEU A 100 -2.92 1.31 -4.56
N ILE A 101 -3.46 0.13 -4.86
CA ILE A 101 -2.68 -1.11 -4.85
C ILE A 101 -1.65 -1.09 -5.97
N GLY A 102 -2.02 -0.60 -7.15
CA GLY A 102 -1.06 -0.44 -8.26
C GLY A 102 0.09 0.49 -7.88
N THR A 103 -0.20 1.64 -7.26
CA THR A 103 0.85 2.55 -6.80
C THR A 103 1.72 1.94 -5.69
N ALA A 104 1.12 1.21 -4.75
CA ALA A 104 1.87 0.49 -3.72
C ALA A 104 2.85 -0.51 -4.33
N ASN A 105 2.41 -1.27 -5.34
CA ASN A 105 3.27 -2.21 -6.07
C ASN A 105 4.42 -1.52 -6.82
N TYR A 106 4.18 -0.35 -7.43
CA TYR A 106 5.24 0.43 -8.05
C TYR A 106 6.26 0.91 -7.03
N VAL A 107 5.82 1.41 -5.87
CA VAL A 107 6.70 1.83 -4.78
C VAL A 107 7.52 0.65 -4.25
N ALA A 108 6.89 -0.50 -4.01
CA ALA A 108 7.57 -1.72 -3.59
C ALA A 108 8.61 -2.19 -4.62
N SER A 109 8.32 -2.07 -5.91
CA SER A 109 9.27 -2.42 -6.98
C SER A 109 10.47 -1.50 -7.01
N ASP A 110 10.27 -0.18 -6.87
CA ASP A 110 11.36 0.80 -6.77
C ASP A 110 12.22 0.52 -5.53
N LEU A 111 11.60 0.23 -4.38
CA LEU A 111 12.30 -0.07 -3.14
C LEU A 111 13.14 -1.35 -3.23
N ARG A 112 12.59 -2.42 -3.83
CA ARG A 112 13.35 -3.65 -4.11
C ARG A 112 14.56 -3.35 -4.99
N LYS A 113 14.41 -2.52 -6.03
CA LYS A 113 15.51 -2.13 -6.92
C LYS A 113 16.62 -1.41 -6.16
N GLU A 114 16.27 -0.41 -5.35
CA GLU A 114 17.25 0.31 -4.53
C GLU A 114 17.95 -0.62 -3.53
N PHE A 115 17.22 -1.56 -2.92
CA PHE A 115 17.78 -2.56 -2.02
C PHE A 115 18.80 -3.47 -2.73
N TYR A 116 18.48 -3.94 -3.94
CA TYR A 116 19.41 -4.73 -4.75
C TYR A 116 20.69 -3.97 -5.11
N GLU A 117 20.58 -2.69 -5.48
CA GLU A 117 21.74 -1.84 -5.79
C GLU A 117 22.66 -1.64 -4.58
N GLN A 118 22.10 -1.57 -3.36
CA GLN A 118 22.90 -1.52 -2.14
C GLN A 118 23.57 -2.86 -1.86
N LEU A 119 22.86 -3.97 -2.05
CA LEU A 119 23.37 -5.31 -1.83
C LEU A 119 24.61 -5.60 -2.69
N GLN A 120 24.59 -5.20 -3.96
CA GLN A 120 25.72 -5.35 -4.89
C GLN A 120 26.98 -4.56 -4.50
N LYS A 121 26.84 -3.51 -3.67
CA LYS A 121 27.97 -2.68 -3.21
C LYS A 121 28.63 -3.23 -1.94
N ILE A 122 28.08 -4.30 -1.34
CA ILE A 122 28.61 -4.88 -0.10
C ILE A 122 29.85 -5.74 -0.41
N PRO A 123 30.97 -5.56 0.31
CA PRO A 123 32.19 -6.34 0.10
C PRO A 123 32.02 -7.81 0.49
N LEU A 124 32.67 -8.71 -0.27
CA LEU A 124 32.58 -10.18 -0.16
C LEU A 124 32.79 -10.73 1.26
N ILE A 125 33.64 -10.07 2.06
CA ILE A 125 33.96 -10.49 3.43
C ILE A 125 32.74 -10.46 4.37
N ARG A 126 31.71 -9.65 4.06
CA ARG A 126 30.49 -9.52 4.87
C ARG A 126 29.40 -10.52 4.46
N TYR A 127 29.45 -11.05 3.24
CA TYR A 127 28.55 -12.10 2.76
C TYR A 127 28.69 -13.42 3.51
N TYR A 128 29.88 -13.72 4.06
CA TYR A 128 30.10 -14.90 4.89
C TYR A 128 29.36 -14.86 6.24
N ARG A 129 28.99 -13.67 6.71
CA ARG A 129 28.33 -13.47 8.02
C ARG A 129 26.81 -13.33 7.91
N PHE A 130 26.28 -12.99 6.73
CA PHE A 130 24.85 -12.86 6.45
C PHE A 130 24.52 -13.50 5.10
N LYS A 131 23.76 -14.60 5.11
CA LYS A 131 23.29 -15.25 3.87
C LYS A 131 22.39 -14.27 3.10
N THR A 132 22.76 -13.94 1.86
CA THR A 132 22.01 -13.06 0.96
C THR A 132 20.54 -13.44 0.81
N GLY A 133 20.25 -14.75 0.79
CA GLY A 133 18.88 -15.26 0.68
C GLY A 133 18.02 -14.97 1.91
N ASP A 134 18.62 -14.93 3.10
CA ASP A 134 17.91 -14.62 4.35
C ASP A 134 17.66 -13.12 4.51
N LEU A 135 18.58 -12.29 4.00
CA LEU A 135 18.38 -10.85 3.89
C LEU A 135 17.28 -10.51 2.87
N MET A 136 17.24 -11.21 1.73
CA MET A 136 16.23 -10.97 0.70
C MET A 136 14.84 -11.44 1.13
N SER A 137 14.73 -12.58 1.85
CA SER A 137 13.43 -13.07 2.35
C SER A 137 12.82 -12.08 3.36
N ARG A 138 13.63 -11.59 4.31
CA ARG A 138 13.21 -10.59 5.30
C ARG A 138 12.85 -9.27 4.65
N ALA A 139 13.67 -8.77 3.72
CA ALA A 139 13.38 -7.53 3.00
C ALA A 139 12.11 -7.65 2.14
N THR A 140 11.85 -8.80 1.52
CA THR A 140 10.63 -8.99 0.73
C THR A 140 9.39 -9.06 1.62
N ASN A 141 9.48 -9.78 2.74
CA ASN A 141 8.40 -9.87 3.72
C ASN A 141 8.07 -8.52 4.35
N ASP A 142 9.07 -7.71 4.70
CA ASP A 142 8.87 -6.37 5.27
C ASP A 142 8.30 -5.36 4.24
N ILE A 143 8.47 -5.62 2.94
CA ILE A 143 7.89 -4.78 1.85
C ILE A 143 6.45 -5.21 1.52
N GLU A 144 6.10 -6.46 1.79
CA GLU A 144 4.76 -7.02 1.53
C GLU A 144 3.80 -6.93 2.71
N SER A 145 4.30 -6.78 3.95
CA SER A 145 3.49 -6.56 5.17
C SER A 145 3.05 -5.11 5.32
#